data_AF-A0A1C7NNY0-F1
#
_entry.id   AF-A0A1C7NNY0-F1
#
_cell.length_a   1.000
_cell.length_b   1.000
_cell.length_c   1.000
_cell.angle_alpha   90.00
_cell.angle_beta   90.00
_cell.angle_gamma   90.00
#
_symmetry.space_group_name_H-M   'P 1'
#
loop_
_entity.id
_entity.type
_entity.pdbx_description
1 polymer ?
#
loop_
_entity_poly.entity_id
_entity_poly.type
_entity_poly.pdbx_seq_one_letter_code
_entity_poly.pdbx_strand_id
1 'polypeptide(L)'
;TVQSCKSKEKKKASDELDREKIYEPVEKLMEINFGNWICLNNSFLNGKSTTLEESGIDLQDIKIAYRIILSSPVNVIRAMMSAIERLLKRPGMPLRKITDIRFLLIILENPLLIQHNFPAETKYHHNLLKRIFGIISCLGNECHHALVNWFSSYPIKKFRLKMDLVHVFLSHRISKARRSRLSLPAAYESDWKIIIAANNQANKVSISEFYNTMADYIDLMGDFELWQSRSGKFAFCQYPFLISMGSKMKIVESDAKQQMETKWREAFFNMIFHQKISNPYLVLRVSRDNLIEDSLRQLAQNEVDLKKSLRIEFVGEDGVDAGGLRKEWFLLLVRSLFDPQYGMFTYDEDLNLCWFNPASFENEDQFFLVGIVLGLAIYNSTILDVHLPTACYKKLLNLPVGLHDLKSFRPSLAKGLEQLLTFEGDVEEVFCRSFVAELEVFGQRHCVPLIPHGDRIPVNQHNRKEFVSLYTDFLLNKSVERQFGAFKRGFYYVCGGNALSLFQPEEIELLVRGSDEPLAIDDIRGQTEYIGFDKHEETIVNFWNIMNNMKPAIQRKLLMFVTGSDRIPATGATQLRLKIVCGNNGDSDRLPSAHTCFNQLTLYKYHTKEKLEKMLLTAIQESQGFYFA
;
A
#
# COMPACT_ATOMS: atom_id res chain seq x y z
N THR A 1 0.07 7.57 63.89
CA THR A 1 0.97 8.75 63.87
C THR A 1 1.89 8.70 62.67
N VAL A 2 2.26 9.86 62.12
CA VAL A 2 3.22 9.99 61.00
C VAL A 2 4.53 9.22 61.27
N GLN A 3 4.96 9.12 62.53
CA GLN A 3 6.12 8.31 62.95
C GLN A 3 5.94 6.80 62.74
N SER A 4 4.73 6.25 62.88
CA SER A 4 4.45 4.82 62.62
C SER A 4 4.47 4.48 61.13
N CYS A 5 4.08 5.41 60.26
CA CYS A 5 4.23 5.25 58.81
C CYS A 5 5.70 5.35 58.40
N LYS A 6 6.45 6.34 58.93
CA LYS A 6 7.89 6.48 58.68
C LYS A 6 8.72 5.29 59.17
N SER A 7 8.34 4.66 60.28
CA SER A 7 9.03 3.46 60.78
C SER A 7 8.70 2.22 59.96
N LYS A 8 7.45 2.07 59.47
CA LYS A 8 7.09 1.03 58.49
C LYS A 8 7.80 1.21 57.15
N GLU A 9 7.94 2.45 56.65
CA GLU A 9 8.74 2.75 55.44
C GLU A 9 10.23 2.46 55.64
N LYS A 10 10.82 2.86 56.77
CA LYS A 10 12.22 2.53 57.08
C LYS A 10 12.47 1.03 57.18
N LYS A 11 11.53 0.27 57.77
CA LYS A 11 11.65 -1.18 57.88
C LYS A 11 11.50 -1.85 56.52
N LYS A 12 10.56 -1.38 55.69
CA LYS A 12 10.39 -1.84 54.30
C LYS A 12 11.61 -1.54 53.43
N ALA A 13 12.21 -0.35 53.59
CA ALA A 13 13.46 0.03 52.93
C ALA A 13 14.66 -0.81 53.41
N SER A 14 14.73 -1.15 54.70
CA SER A 14 15.76 -2.05 55.24
C SER A 14 15.61 -3.48 54.72
N ASP A 15 14.38 -4.00 54.66
CA ASP A 15 14.08 -5.33 54.14
C ASP A 15 14.32 -5.40 52.61
N GLU A 16 14.12 -4.31 51.87
CA GLU A 16 14.54 -4.18 50.46
C GLU A 16 16.06 -4.16 50.33
N LEU A 17 16.78 -3.44 51.18
CA LEU A 17 18.24 -3.34 51.14
C LEU A 17 18.92 -4.71 51.41
N ASP A 18 18.39 -5.48 52.36
CA ASP A 18 18.91 -6.81 52.67
C ASP A 18 18.53 -7.84 51.59
N ARG A 19 17.38 -7.66 50.92
CA ARG A 19 17.07 -8.42 49.68
C ARG A 19 18.01 -8.06 48.55
N GLU A 20 18.37 -6.79 48.35
CA GLU A 20 19.31 -6.36 47.30
C GLU A 20 20.68 -7.02 47.45
N LYS A 21 21.21 -7.13 48.68
CA LYS A 21 22.50 -7.82 48.95
C LYS A 21 22.52 -9.29 48.53
N ILE A 22 21.39 -9.99 48.60
CA ILE A 22 21.29 -11.40 48.18
C ILE A 22 21.56 -11.55 46.68
N TYR A 23 21.22 -10.55 45.88
CA TYR A 23 21.37 -10.58 44.42
C TYR A 23 22.71 -10.01 43.93
N GLU A 24 23.59 -9.53 44.82
CA GLU A 24 24.89 -8.97 44.42
C GLU A 24 25.73 -9.92 43.53
N PRO A 25 25.78 -11.25 43.77
CA PRO A 25 26.47 -12.17 42.86
C PRO A 25 25.82 -12.24 41.48
N VAL A 26 24.48 -12.14 41.42
CA VAL A 26 23.71 -12.16 40.16
C VAL A 26 23.92 -10.86 39.40
N GLU A 27 23.96 -9.72 40.09
CA GLU A 27 24.32 -8.43 39.49
C GLU A 27 25.69 -8.49 38.84
N LYS A 28 26.72 -8.97 39.56
CA LYS A 28 28.08 -9.14 39.00
C LYS A 28 28.09 -10.04 37.77
N LEU A 29 27.30 -11.12 37.80
CA LEU A 29 27.15 -12.02 36.64
C LEU A 29 26.50 -11.31 35.44
N MET A 30 25.48 -10.47 35.66
CA MET A 30 24.90 -9.63 34.61
C MET A 30 25.93 -8.65 34.05
N GLU A 31 26.72 -8.00 34.90
CA GLU A 31 27.74 -7.05 34.47
C GLU A 31 28.83 -7.67 33.61
N ILE A 32 29.29 -8.87 33.98
CA ILE A 32 30.33 -9.61 33.24
C ILE A 32 29.78 -10.10 31.91
N ASN A 33 28.64 -10.81 31.93
CA ASN A 33 28.12 -11.47 30.73
C ASN A 33 27.60 -10.45 29.71
N PHE A 34 26.77 -9.49 30.12
CA PHE A 34 26.22 -8.49 29.20
C PHE A 34 27.17 -7.32 28.91
N GLY A 35 28.26 -7.20 29.66
CA GLY A 35 29.31 -6.19 29.43
C GLY A 35 30.38 -6.62 28.44
N ASN A 36 30.39 -7.88 27.99
CA ASN A 36 31.42 -8.45 27.13
C ASN A 36 30.80 -9.21 25.94
N TRP A 37 31.06 -8.73 24.72
CA TRP A 37 30.53 -9.36 23.51
C TRP A 37 31.03 -10.80 23.30
N ILE A 38 32.23 -11.15 23.77
CA ILE A 38 32.76 -12.52 23.69
C ILE A 38 31.94 -13.45 24.58
N CYS A 39 31.59 -13.01 25.80
CA CYS A 39 30.73 -13.78 26.69
C CYS A 39 29.35 -13.99 26.05
N LEU A 40 28.74 -12.94 25.51
CA LEU A 40 27.43 -13.03 24.84
C LEU A 40 27.48 -13.92 23.59
N ASN A 41 28.51 -13.79 22.74
CA ASN A 41 28.63 -14.58 21.52
C ASN A 41 28.77 -16.08 21.78
N ASN A 42 29.35 -16.45 22.93
CA ASN A 42 29.48 -17.83 23.38
C ASN A 42 28.33 -18.27 24.31
N SER A 43 27.37 -17.37 24.59
CA SER A 43 26.14 -17.70 25.29
C SER A 43 25.08 -18.20 24.31
N PHE A 44 24.15 -19.03 24.79
CA PHE A 44 22.97 -19.50 24.05
C PHE A 44 23.31 -20.19 22.72
N LEU A 45 24.39 -20.97 22.64
CA LEU A 45 24.74 -21.71 21.43
C LEU A 45 23.82 -22.91 21.23
N ASN A 46 23.34 -23.12 20.01
CA ASN A 46 22.47 -24.27 19.66
C ASN A 46 23.25 -25.52 19.18
N GLY A 47 24.58 -25.48 19.26
CA GLY A 47 25.48 -26.57 18.82
C GLY A 47 25.76 -26.61 17.32
N LYS A 48 25.09 -25.80 16.50
CA LYS A 48 25.37 -25.68 15.06
C LYS A 48 26.46 -24.63 14.79
N SER A 49 27.22 -24.83 13.73
CA SER A 49 28.20 -23.84 13.26
C SER A 49 27.50 -22.59 12.73
N THR A 50 28.04 -21.41 13.07
CA THR A 50 27.58 -20.14 12.50
C THR A 50 27.98 -20.07 11.02
N THR A 51 27.00 -19.86 10.15
CA THR A 51 27.10 -19.73 8.69
C THR A 51 26.30 -18.51 8.23
N LEU A 52 26.30 -18.22 6.93
CA LEU A 52 25.46 -17.14 6.39
C LEU A 52 23.96 -17.44 6.56
N GLU A 53 23.57 -18.70 6.65
CA GLU A 53 22.19 -19.14 6.74
C GLU A 53 21.75 -19.37 8.20
N GLU A 54 22.67 -19.79 9.07
CA GLU A 54 22.39 -20.16 10.46
C GLU A 54 23.27 -19.36 11.43
N SER A 55 22.63 -18.66 12.37
CA SER A 55 23.33 -17.80 13.34
C SER A 55 24.10 -18.59 14.41
N GLY A 56 23.70 -19.85 14.66
CA GLY A 56 24.29 -20.72 15.69
C GLY A 56 23.85 -20.38 17.12
N ILE A 57 22.84 -19.52 17.30
CA ILE A 57 22.25 -19.20 18.60
C ILE A 57 20.83 -19.77 18.76
N ASP A 58 20.47 -20.12 19.99
CA ASP A 58 19.13 -20.57 20.36
C ASP A 58 18.25 -19.40 20.81
N LEU A 59 17.33 -18.98 19.93
CA LEU A 59 16.43 -17.87 20.19
C LEU A 59 15.35 -18.18 21.25
N GLN A 60 15.13 -19.44 21.60
CA GLN A 60 14.21 -19.84 22.66
C GLN A 60 14.89 -19.72 24.02
N ASP A 61 16.14 -20.15 24.13
CA ASP A 61 16.92 -19.97 25.36
C ASP A 61 17.13 -18.50 25.69
N ILE A 62 17.41 -17.65 24.68
CA ILE A 62 17.51 -16.20 24.86
C ILE A 62 16.20 -15.62 25.43
N LYS A 63 15.05 -16.05 24.89
CA LYS A 63 13.74 -15.61 25.36
C LYS A 63 13.47 -16.03 26.80
N ILE A 64 13.82 -17.27 27.17
CA ILE A 64 13.69 -17.79 28.53
C ILE A 64 14.60 -16.99 29.47
N ALA A 65 15.85 -16.74 29.09
CA ALA A 65 16.80 -15.97 29.87
C ALA A 65 16.29 -14.54 30.16
N TYR A 66 15.84 -13.81 29.14
CA TYR A 66 15.25 -12.49 29.36
C TYR A 66 14.01 -12.54 30.25
N ARG A 67 13.15 -13.56 30.10
CA ARG A 67 11.98 -13.72 30.98
C ARG A 67 12.39 -13.88 32.45
N ILE A 68 13.43 -14.68 32.72
CA ILE A 68 13.95 -14.90 34.08
C ILE A 68 14.59 -13.61 34.62
N ILE A 69 15.45 -12.96 33.84
CA ILE A 69 16.13 -11.73 34.25
C ILE A 69 15.11 -10.63 34.55
N LEU A 70 14.09 -10.45 33.71
CA LEU A 70 13.05 -9.44 33.91
C LEU A 70 12.09 -9.77 35.06
N SER A 71 12.08 -11.02 35.55
CA SER A 71 11.39 -11.39 36.79
C SER A 71 12.23 -11.17 38.06
N SER A 72 13.50 -10.78 37.90
CA SER A 72 14.41 -10.51 39.02
C SER A 72 14.25 -9.08 39.56
N PRO A 73 14.81 -8.77 40.74
CA PRO A 73 14.73 -7.42 41.31
C PRO A 73 15.41 -6.34 40.44
N VAL A 74 15.00 -5.08 40.63
CA VAL A 74 15.34 -3.95 39.74
C VAL A 74 16.85 -3.68 39.63
N ASN A 75 17.62 -3.92 40.70
CA ASN A 75 19.08 -3.84 40.70
C ASN A 75 19.72 -4.79 39.66
N VAL A 76 19.24 -6.03 39.56
CA VAL A 76 19.73 -7.01 38.56
C VAL A 76 19.43 -6.53 37.12
N ILE A 77 18.21 -6.05 36.89
CA ILE A 77 17.80 -5.52 35.59
C ILE A 77 18.66 -4.29 35.24
N ARG A 78 18.88 -3.38 36.20
CA ARG A 78 19.72 -2.19 36.03
C ARG A 78 21.18 -2.54 35.74
N ALA A 79 21.73 -3.55 36.41
CA ALA A 79 23.09 -4.06 36.17
C ALA A 79 23.23 -4.56 34.73
N MET A 80 22.28 -5.39 34.25
CA MET A 80 22.25 -5.86 32.86
C MET A 80 22.17 -4.69 31.86
N MET A 81 21.22 -3.78 32.04
CA MET A 81 21.01 -2.66 31.12
C MET A 81 22.24 -1.73 31.07
N SER A 82 22.85 -1.45 32.23
CA SER A 82 24.08 -0.65 32.32
C SER A 82 25.26 -1.34 31.63
N ALA A 83 25.38 -2.66 31.76
CA ALA A 83 26.40 -3.45 31.09
C ALA A 83 26.23 -3.43 29.56
N ILE A 84 25.01 -3.64 29.06
CA ILE A 84 24.66 -3.50 27.65
C ILE A 84 25.03 -2.10 27.15
N GLU A 85 24.71 -1.05 27.90
CA GLU A 85 25.04 0.31 27.53
C GLU A 85 26.56 0.50 27.36
N ARG A 86 27.35 0.03 28.33
CA ARG A 86 28.82 0.10 28.28
C ARG A 86 29.37 -0.65 27.08
N LEU A 87 28.88 -1.87 26.82
CA LEU A 87 29.29 -2.68 25.68
C LEU A 87 29.03 -1.98 24.35
N LEU A 88 27.82 -1.45 24.17
CA LEU A 88 27.42 -0.75 22.94
C LEU A 88 28.14 0.59 22.73
N LYS A 89 28.68 1.23 23.79
CA LYS A 89 29.54 2.41 23.63
C LYS A 89 30.85 2.06 22.96
N ARG A 90 31.43 0.91 23.32
CA ARG A 90 32.74 0.48 22.83
C ARG A 90 32.86 -1.04 22.92
N PRO A 91 32.59 -1.77 21.82
CA PRO A 91 32.77 -3.23 21.76
C PRO A 91 34.23 -3.67 22.01
N GLY A 92 35.19 -2.75 21.87
CA GLY A 92 36.60 -2.96 22.21
C GLY A 92 37.46 -3.47 21.06
N MET A 93 36.88 -4.00 19.98
CA MET A 93 37.57 -4.48 18.79
C MET A 93 36.73 -4.28 17.51
N PRO A 94 37.35 -4.29 16.30
CA PRO A 94 36.61 -4.29 15.04
C PRO A 94 35.82 -5.59 14.84
N LEU A 95 34.50 -5.50 14.61
CA LEU A 95 33.63 -6.64 14.31
C LEU A 95 33.78 -7.01 12.82
N ARG A 96 34.48 -8.10 12.52
CA ARG A 96 34.82 -8.46 11.13
C ARG A 96 34.20 -9.77 10.65
N LYS A 97 33.96 -10.71 11.57
CA LYS A 97 33.41 -12.03 11.24
C LYS A 97 31.93 -12.11 11.61
N ILE A 98 31.18 -12.95 10.89
CA ILE A 98 29.79 -13.26 11.22
C ILE A 98 29.62 -13.82 12.64
N THR A 99 30.64 -14.48 13.17
CA THR A 99 30.64 -14.97 14.55
C THR A 99 30.68 -13.84 15.58
N ASP A 100 31.21 -12.68 15.21
CA ASP A 100 31.45 -11.55 16.12
C ASP A 100 30.18 -10.79 16.45
N ILE A 101 29.12 -10.96 15.64
CA ILE A 101 27.89 -10.15 15.70
C ILE A 101 26.71 -10.84 16.38
N ARG A 102 26.88 -12.07 16.92
CA ARG A 102 25.80 -12.82 17.61
C ARG A 102 25.21 -12.06 18.79
N PHE A 103 26.04 -11.32 19.53
CA PHE A 103 25.61 -10.52 20.69
C PHE A 103 24.61 -9.44 20.29
N LEU A 104 24.66 -8.93 19.05
CA LEU A 104 23.66 -7.98 18.55
C LEU A 104 22.30 -8.65 18.43
N LEU A 105 22.24 -9.90 17.94
CA LEU A 105 21.00 -10.67 17.89
C LEU A 105 20.44 -10.89 19.30
N ILE A 106 21.29 -11.26 20.26
CA ILE A 106 20.89 -11.47 21.66
C ILE A 106 20.34 -10.16 22.24
N ILE A 107 21.06 -9.04 22.12
CA ILE A 107 20.62 -7.74 22.65
C ILE A 107 19.31 -7.29 21.99
N LEU A 108 19.14 -7.52 20.67
CA LEU A 108 17.90 -7.20 19.96
C LEU A 108 16.69 -8.00 20.46
N GLU A 109 16.87 -9.12 21.15
CA GLU A 109 15.78 -9.87 21.79
C GLU A 109 15.34 -9.28 23.15
N ASN A 110 16.03 -8.25 23.67
CA ASN A 110 15.68 -7.64 24.94
C ASN A 110 14.33 -6.88 24.88
N PRO A 111 13.29 -7.31 25.62
CA PRO A 111 11.97 -6.68 25.59
C PRO A 111 11.96 -5.22 26.02
N LEU A 112 12.89 -4.81 26.89
CA LEU A 112 12.98 -3.44 27.40
C LEU A 112 13.37 -2.41 26.32
N LEU A 113 13.81 -2.85 25.14
CA LEU A 113 14.10 -1.92 24.04
C LEU A 113 12.84 -1.27 23.45
N ILE A 114 11.67 -1.91 23.60
CA ILE A 114 10.36 -1.40 23.15
C ILE A 114 9.47 -1.09 24.35
N GLN A 115 9.35 -2.04 25.27
CA GLN A 115 8.39 -1.98 26.37
C GLN A 115 9.09 -1.48 27.64
N HIS A 116 8.97 -0.18 27.91
CA HIS A 116 9.49 0.42 29.15
C HIS A 116 8.38 1.19 29.87
N ASN A 117 8.36 1.06 31.20
CA ASN A 117 7.23 1.47 32.03
C ASN A 117 7.14 2.99 32.24
N PHE A 118 8.26 3.70 32.11
CA PHE A 118 8.33 5.13 32.42
C PHE A 118 8.75 5.97 31.22
N PRO A 119 8.00 7.04 30.87
CA PRO A 119 8.37 7.95 29.78
C PRO A 119 9.77 8.56 29.93
N ALA A 120 10.26 8.73 31.16
CA ALA A 120 11.60 9.23 31.45
C ALA A 120 12.73 8.32 30.91
N GLU A 121 12.46 7.02 30.77
CA GLU A 121 13.43 6.02 30.30
C GLU A 121 13.53 6.01 28.77
N THR A 122 12.55 6.58 28.04
CA THR A 122 12.50 6.58 26.57
C THR A 122 13.80 7.06 25.93
N LYS A 123 14.42 8.10 26.49
CA LYS A 123 15.69 8.66 25.99
C LYS A 123 16.83 7.65 26.13
N TYR A 124 16.85 6.89 27.22
CA TYR A 124 17.86 5.88 27.49
C TYR A 124 17.76 4.72 26.49
N HIS A 125 16.56 4.14 26.32
CA HIS A 125 16.35 3.04 25.37
C HIS A 125 16.59 3.46 23.93
N HIS A 126 16.18 4.68 23.54
CA HIS A 126 16.50 5.20 22.23
C HIS A 126 18.01 5.33 21.99
N ASN A 127 18.79 5.73 23.00
CA ASN A 127 20.25 5.79 22.87
C ASN A 127 20.88 4.40 22.67
N LEU A 128 20.31 3.34 23.28
CA LEU A 128 20.73 1.97 23.04
C LEU A 128 20.44 1.56 21.58
N LEU A 129 19.21 1.76 21.10
CA LEU A 129 18.83 1.48 19.71
C LEU A 129 19.73 2.23 18.72
N LYS A 130 19.99 3.52 18.98
CA LYS A 130 20.94 4.32 18.21
C LYS A 130 22.32 3.67 18.11
N ARG A 131 22.84 3.09 19.19
CA ARG A 131 24.15 2.45 19.18
C ARG A 131 24.10 1.09 18.50
N ILE A 132 23.05 0.29 18.71
CA ILE A 132 22.87 -0.99 18.04
C ILE A 132 22.85 -0.78 16.52
N PHE A 133 21.96 0.07 16.01
CA PHE A 133 21.88 0.35 14.58
C PHE A 133 23.13 1.06 14.03
N GLY A 134 23.81 1.87 14.85
CA GLY A 134 25.09 2.47 14.48
C GLY A 134 26.25 1.47 14.40
N ILE A 135 26.23 0.41 15.20
CA ILE A 135 27.20 -0.69 15.07
C ILE A 135 26.88 -1.51 13.83
N ILE A 136 25.60 -1.87 13.65
CA ILE A 136 25.11 -2.60 12.48
C ILE A 136 25.51 -1.88 11.19
N SER A 137 25.42 -0.55 11.16
CA SER A 137 25.78 0.26 9.98
C SER A 137 27.26 0.30 9.63
N CYS A 138 28.12 -0.11 10.56
CA CYS A 138 29.57 -0.14 10.37
C CYS A 138 30.08 -1.56 10.10
N LEU A 139 29.19 -2.56 9.99
CA LEU A 139 29.57 -3.92 9.67
C LEU A 139 29.97 -4.05 8.19
N GLY A 140 30.79 -5.05 7.88
CA GLY A 140 31.12 -5.39 6.48
C GLY A 140 29.98 -6.14 5.79
N ASN A 141 30.03 -6.18 4.45
CA ASN A 141 28.99 -6.81 3.62
C ASN A 141 28.66 -8.26 4.03
N GLU A 142 29.66 -9.08 4.36
CA GLU A 142 29.43 -10.47 4.80
C GLU A 142 28.54 -10.55 6.04
N CYS A 143 28.79 -9.68 7.03
CA CYS A 143 27.98 -9.57 8.23
C CYS A 143 26.55 -9.05 7.94
N HIS A 144 26.40 -8.12 7.00
CA HIS A 144 25.08 -7.67 6.57
C HIS A 144 24.29 -8.78 5.88
N HIS A 145 24.91 -9.51 4.96
CA HIS A 145 24.29 -10.66 4.30
C HIS A 145 23.85 -11.72 5.31
N ALA A 146 24.70 -12.02 6.30
CA ALA A 146 24.35 -12.93 7.39
C ALA A 146 23.13 -12.43 8.18
N LEU A 147 23.10 -11.16 8.58
CA LEU A 147 21.94 -10.58 9.29
C LEU A 147 20.66 -10.65 8.45
N VAL A 148 20.73 -10.32 7.15
CA VAL A 148 19.58 -10.40 6.24
C VAL A 148 19.05 -11.83 6.16
N ASN A 149 19.92 -12.81 5.95
CA ASN A 149 19.53 -14.24 5.90
C ASN A 149 18.94 -14.73 7.22
N TRP A 150 19.57 -14.37 8.35
CA TRP A 150 19.08 -14.78 9.67
C TRP A 150 17.73 -14.15 9.99
N PHE A 151 17.50 -12.86 9.73
CA PHE A 151 16.17 -12.27 9.91
C PHE A 151 15.16 -12.81 8.91
N SER A 152 15.58 -13.18 7.70
CA SER A 152 14.73 -13.85 6.70
C SER A 152 14.28 -15.24 7.14
N SER A 153 15.01 -15.91 8.04
CA SER A 153 14.59 -17.20 8.61
C SER A 153 13.70 -17.06 9.85
N TYR A 154 13.59 -15.87 10.45
CA TYR A 154 12.78 -15.67 11.65
C TYR A 154 11.29 -15.99 11.43
N PRO A 155 10.60 -16.54 12.45
CA PRO A 155 9.14 -16.60 12.46
C PRO A 155 8.53 -15.20 12.36
N ILE A 156 7.41 -15.05 11.63
CA ILE A 156 6.75 -13.76 11.34
C ILE A 156 6.53 -12.92 12.61
N LYS A 157 6.09 -13.54 13.72
CA LYS A 157 5.89 -12.83 15.00
C LYS A 157 7.18 -12.19 15.53
N LYS A 158 8.33 -12.87 15.43
CA LYS A 158 9.63 -12.33 15.86
C LYS A 158 10.15 -11.28 14.87
N PHE A 159 9.92 -11.50 13.58
CA PHE A 159 10.26 -10.53 12.54
C PHE A 159 9.56 -9.18 12.76
N ARG A 160 8.25 -9.19 13.05
CA ARG A 160 7.48 -7.98 13.39
C ARG A 160 8.06 -7.23 14.59
N LEU A 161 8.48 -7.92 15.64
CA LEU A 161 9.14 -7.28 16.78
C LEU A 161 10.44 -6.56 16.39
N LYS A 162 11.18 -7.05 15.38
CA LYS A 162 12.38 -6.35 14.88
C LYS A 162 12.02 -5.12 14.03
N MET A 163 10.95 -5.22 13.26
CA MET A 163 10.38 -4.08 12.55
C MET A 163 9.91 -2.99 13.54
N ASP A 164 9.25 -3.38 14.65
CA ASP A 164 8.84 -2.44 15.70
C ASP A 164 10.05 -1.69 16.30
N LEU A 165 11.18 -2.36 16.51
CA LEU A 165 12.42 -1.70 16.96
C LEU A 165 12.89 -0.63 15.97
N VAL A 166 12.83 -0.93 14.67
CA VAL A 166 13.16 0.02 13.60
C VAL A 166 12.17 1.19 13.61
N HIS A 167 10.87 0.94 13.75
CA HIS A 167 9.86 2.00 13.84
C HIS A 167 10.07 2.90 15.04
N VAL A 168 10.29 2.36 16.23
CA VAL A 168 10.57 3.14 17.45
C VAL A 168 11.83 4.00 17.26
N PHE A 169 12.88 3.43 16.66
CA PHE A 169 14.10 4.15 16.35
C PHE A 169 13.84 5.33 15.41
N LEU A 170 13.18 5.09 14.27
CA LEU A 170 12.87 6.13 13.27
C LEU A 170 11.95 7.22 13.85
N SER A 171 10.86 6.82 14.51
CA SER A 171 9.87 7.74 15.10
C SER A 171 10.48 8.72 16.09
N HIS A 172 11.37 8.26 16.96
CA HIS A 172 12.06 9.15 17.90
C HIS A 172 13.01 10.13 17.20
N ARG A 173 13.72 9.67 16.16
CA ARG A 173 14.62 10.55 15.38
C ARG A 173 13.85 11.63 14.62
N ILE A 174 12.76 11.25 13.95
CA ILE A 174 11.88 12.18 13.24
C ILE A 174 11.33 13.22 14.22
N SER A 175 10.80 12.77 15.37
CA SER A 175 10.31 13.64 16.44
C SER A 175 11.38 14.64 16.91
N LYS A 176 12.62 14.19 17.12
CA LYS A 176 13.73 15.07 17.52
C LYS A 176 14.09 16.10 16.44
N ALA A 177 14.20 15.67 15.19
CA ALA A 177 14.54 16.55 14.06
C ALA A 177 13.51 17.67 13.91
N ARG A 178 12.22 17.32 13.94
CA ARG A 178 11.10 18.27 13.91
C ARG A 178 11.18 19.31 15.02
N ARG A 179 11.44 18.90 16.27
CA ARG A 179 11.59 19.83 17.40
C ARG A 179 12.76 20.79 17.24
N SER A 180 13.86 20.31 16.65
CA SER A 180 15.08 21.13 16.47
C SER A 180 15.06 22.04 15.24
N ARG A 181 14.08 21.91 14.32
CA ARG A 181 14.07 22.56 12.98
C ARG A 181 15.36 22.35 12.17
N LEU A 182 16.18 21.39 12.56
CA LEU A 182 17.40 21.02 11.84
C LEU A 182 17.04 20.01 10.76
N SER A 183 17.75 20.09 9.64
CA SER A 183 17.74 19.00 8.67
C SER A 183 18.15 17.70 9.36
N LEU A 184 17.52 16.63 8.92
CA LEU A 184 17.87 15.28 9.28
C LEU A 184 19.40 15.09 8.99
N PRO A 185 20.28 14.85 10.00
CA PRO A 185 21.71 14.64 9.77
C PRO A 185 21.99 13.52 8.76
N ALA A 186 22.97 13.67 7.85
CA ALA A 186 23.35 12.64 6.85
C ALA A 186 23.58 11.22 7.41
N ALA A 187 23.85 11.11 8.72
CA ALA A 187 23.93 9.86 9.48
C ALA A 187 22.62 9.02 9.59
N TYR A 188 21.59 9.25 8.74
CA TYR A 188 20.41 8.38 8.61
C TYR A 188 20.67 7.07 7.88
N GLU A 189 21.85 6.92 7.28
CA GLU A 189 22.32 5.70 6.62
C GLU A 189 22.51 4.50 7.57
N SER A 190 22.06 4.58 8.82
CA SER A 190 22.31 3.53 9.80
C SER A 190 21.39 2.30 9.62
N ASP A 191 21.64 1.46 8.60
CA ASP A 191 21.23 0.05 8.33
C ASP A 191 20.00 -0.59 9.01
N TRP A 192 19.03 0.20 9.43
CA TRP A 192 17.66 -0.23 9.71
C TRP A 192 17.02 -0.87 8.47
N LYS A 193 17.63 -0.68 7.29
CA LYS A 193 17.28 -1.31 6.01
C LYS A 193 17.46 -2.83 6.01
N ILE A 194 18.24 -3.40 6.92
CA ILE A 194 18.46 -4.86 6.98
C ILE A 194 17.12 -5.61 7.14
N ILE A 195 16.19 -5.06 7.92
CA ILE A 195 14.87 -5.68 8.12
C ILE A 195 14.06 -5.67 6.82
N ILE A 196 14.03 -4.56 6.08
CA ILE A 196 13.32 -4.53 4.79
C ILE A 196 14.02 -5.42 3.74
N ALA A 197 15.35 -5.48 3.72
CA ALA A 197 16.09 -6.39 2.85
C ALA A 197 15.72 -7.85 3.14
N ALA A 198 15.62 -8.22 4.42
CA ALA A 198 15.15 -9.54 4.83
C ALA A 198 13.69 -9.80 4.45
N ASN A 199 12.83 -8.78 4.55
CA ASN A 199 11.44 -8.90 4.06
C ASN A 199 11.39 -9.17 2.55
N ASN A 200 12.16 -8.43 1.76
CA ASN A 200 12.18 -8.57 0.30
C ASN A 200 12.67 -9.96 -0.13
N GLN A 201 13.58 -10.58 0.64
CA GLN A 201 14.07 -11.91 0.37
C GLN A 201 13.06 -13.02 0.70
N ALA A 202 12.34 -12.90 1.82
CA ALA A 202 11.46 -13.96 2.32
C ALA A 202 9.95 -13.66 2.24
N ASN A 203 9.58 -12.49 1.73
CA ASN A 203 8.22 -11.96 1.63
C ASN A 203 7.39 -12.17 2.93
N LYS A 204 7.95 -11.77 4.08
CA LYS A 204 7.41 -12.09 5.41
C LYS A 204 6.11 -11.37 5.74
N VAL A 205 6.06 -10.09 5.40
CA VAL A 205 4.96 -9.17 5.70
C VAL A 205 4.74 -8.21 4.53
N SER A 206 3.54 -7.63 4.45
CA SER A 206 3.23 -6.60 3.47
C SER A 206 4.17 -5.39 3.63
N ILE A 207 4.54 -4.76 2.52
CA ILE A 207 5.31 -3.51 2.52
C ILE A 207 4.59 -2.39 3.28
N SER A 208 3.26 -2.40 3.30
CA SER A 208 2.45 -1.44 4.05
C SER A 208 2.65 -1.53 5.57
N GLU A 209 3.09 -2.69 6.10
CA GLU A 209 3.47 -2.83 7.51
C GLU A 209 4.73 -2.01 7.83
N PHE A 210 5.54 -1.60 6.84
CA PHE A 210 6.73 -0.78 7.05
C PHE A 210 6.45 0.71 7.13
N TYR A 211 5.27 1.19 6.74
CA TYR A 211 4.93 2.60 6.84
C TYR A 211 5.15 3.11 8.27
N ASN A 212 5.85 4.24 8.38
CA ASN A 212 6.03 4.91 9.66
C ASN A 212 5.23 6.21 9.64
N THR A 213 4.11 6.25 10.36
CA THR A 213 3.21 7.41 10.40
C THR A 213 3.88 8.69 10.91
N MET A 214 5.02 8.62 11.61
CA MET A 214 5.78 9.82 11.96
C MET A 214 6.42 10.48 10.74
N ALA A 215 6.75 9.72 9.69
CA ALA A 215 7.26 10.25 8.43
C ALA A 215 6.22 11.15 7.73
N ASP A 216 4.93 10.94 7.97
CA ASP A 216 3.85 11.74 7.36
C ASP A 216 3.78 13.18 7.88
N TYR A 217 4.48 13.50 8.97
CA TYR A 217 4.50 14.83 9.58
C TYR A 217 5.76 15.64 9.27
N ILE A 218 6.63 15.14 8.39
CA ILE A 218 7.75 15.95 7.87
C ILE A 218 7.23 16.96 6.84
N ASP A 219 8.10 17.88 6.43
CA ASP A 219 7.85 18.67 5.22
C ASP A 219 8.01 17.76 3.99
N LEU A 220 6.92 17.09 3.61
CA LEU A 220 6.90 16.10 2.53
C LEU A 220 7.21 16.72 1.17
N MET A 221 6.78 17.96 0.92
CA MET A 221 7.03 18.62 -0.36
C MET A 221 8.49 19.04 -0.47
N GLY A 222 9.06 19.63 0.59
CA GLY A 222 10.49 19.90 0.64
C GLY A 222 11.35 18.63 0.55
N ASP A 223 10.93 17.52 1.17
CA ASP A 223 11.61 16.22 1.06
C ASP A 223 11.55 15.65 -0.38
N PHE A 224 10.40 15.78 -1.03
CA PHE A 224 10.22 15.36 -2.42
C PHE A 224 11.08 16.18 -3.39
N GLU A 225 11.08 17.51 -3.29
CA GLU A 225 11.95 18.39 -4.08
C GLU A 225 13.44 18.06 -3.85
N LEU A 226 13.82 17.83 -2.58
CA LEU A 226 15.18 17.44 -2.23
C LEU A 226 15.60 16.12 -2.89
N TRP A 227 14.71 15.13 -2.87
CA TRP A 227 14.93 13.85 -3.54
C TRP A 227 15.03 13.99 -5.05
N GLN A 228 14.14 14.77 -5.67
CA GLN A 228 14.14 15.04 -7.10
C GLN A 228 15.41 15.77 -7.56
N SER A 229 15.95 16.67 -6.74
CA SER A 229 17.18 17.41 -7.04
C SER A 229 18.44 16.54 -7.13
N ARG A 230 18.36 15.27 -6.68
CA ARG A 230 19.49 14.32 -6.62
C ARG A 230 20.73 14.90 -5.90
N SER A 231 20.52 15.78 -4.92
CA SER A 231 21.59 16.46 -4.17
C SER A 231 22.50 15.55 -3.33
N GLY A 232 22.21 14.25 -3.25
CA GLY A 232 22.90 13.29 -2.39
C GLY A 232 22.54 13.40 -0.90
N LYS A 233 21.73 14.39 -0.51
CA LYS A 233 21.20 14.49 0.85
C LYS A 233 20.15 13.42 1.10
N PHE A 234 20.01 13.02 2.36
CA PHE A 234 18.95 12.11 2.78
C PHE A 234 17.57 12.74 2.55
N ALA A 235 16.68 11.96 1.96
CA ALA A 235 15.26 12.27 1.82
C ALA A 235 14.45 10.98 2.07
N PHE A 236 13.31 11.09 2.74
CA PHE A 236 12.42 9.94 2.95
C PHE A 236 11.85 9.39 1.64
N CYS A 237 11.72 10.22 0.61
CA CYS A 237 11.33 9.77 -0.73
C CYS A 237 12.33 8.79 -1.37
N GLN A 238 13.57 8.67 -0.85
CA GLN A 238 14.50 7.58 -1.21
C GLN A 238 14.07 6.21 -0.67
N TYR A 239 13.23 6.21 0.37
CA TYR A 239 12.74 5.05 1.10
C TYR A 239 11.21 5.07 1.16
N PRO A 240 10.52 5.02 0.00
CA PRO A 240 9.08 5.25 -0.08
C PRO A 240 8.25 4.26 0.75
N PHE A 241 8.80 3.08 1.07
CA PHE A 241 8.16 2.10 1.96
C PHE A 241 7.98 2.58 3.41
N LEU A 242 8.63 3.68 3.82
CA LEU A 242 8.40 4.32 5.12
C LEU A 242 7.28 5.37 5.08
N ILE A 243 6.91 5.86 3.90
CA ILE A 243 5.92 6.92 3.71
C ILE A 243 4.56 6.26 3.53
N SER A 244 3.53 6.72 4.26
CA SER A 244 2.21 6.12 4.11
C SER A 244 1.58 6.43 2.75
N MET A 245 0.62 5.58 2.36
CA MET A 245 -0.18 5.78 1.15
C MET A 245 -0.77 7.20 1.08
N GLY A 246 -1.33 7.71 2.18
CA GLY A 246 -1.92 9.06 2.22
C GLY A 246 -0.91 10.18 2.01
N SER A 247 0.31 10.03 2.49
CA SER A 247 1.39 11.01 2.27
C SER A 247 1.89 10.98 0.82
N LYS A 248 2.03 9.79 0.22
CA LYS A 248 2.38 9.67 -1.19
C LYS A 248 1.29 10.27 -2.08
N MET A 249 0.02 10.06 -1.77
CA MET A 249 -1.11 10.71 -2.46
C MET A 249 -0.97 12.23 -2.41
N LYS A 250 -0.71 12.82 -1.24
CA LYS A 250 -0.48 14.27 -1.12
C LYS A 250 0.66 14.76 -2.01
N ILE A 251 1.75 13.99 -2.16
CA ILE A 251 2.87 14.33 -3.06
C ILE A 251 2.38 14.36 -4.51
N VAL A 252 1.68 13.32 -4.98
CA VAL A 252 1.13 13.28 -6.35
C VAL A 252 0.14 14.42 -6.59
N GLU A 253 -0.75 14.69 -5.65
CA GLU A 253 -1.73 15.77 -5.74
C GLU A 253 -1.07 17.15 -5.79
N SER A 254 -0.03 17.36 -4.98
CA SER A 254 0.71 18.62 -4.96
C SER A 254 1.52 18.82 -6.23
N ASP A 255 2.20 17.78 -6.72
CA ASP A 255 2.94 17.79 -7.99
C ASP A 255 1.98 18.08 -9.18
N ALA A 256 0.81 17.44 -9.19
CA ALA A 256 -0.21 17.69 -10.20
C ALA A 256 -0.71 19.14 -10.16
N LYS A 257 -1.06 19.67 -8.98
CA LYS A 257 -1.50 21.07 -8.82
C LYS A 257 -0.41 22.06 -9.25
N GLN A 258 0.83 21.83 -8.88
CA GLN A 258 1.96 22.67 -9.28
C GLN A 258 2.12 22.69 -10.80
N GLN A 259 2.02 21.53 -11.46
CA GLN A 259 2.05 21.45 -12.93
C GLN A 259 0.88 22.18 -13.58
N MET A 260 -0.34 22.03 -13.05
CA MET A 260 -1.53 22.75 -13.53
C MET A 260 -1.37 24.27 -13.37
N GLU A 261 -0.84 24.73 -12.23
CA GLU A 261 -0.58 26.16 -11.97
C GLU A 261 0.46 26.73 -12.93
N THR A 262 1.54 26.00 -13.20
CA THR A 262 2.54 26.41 -14.19
C THR A 262 1.91 26.56 -15.57
N LYS A 263 1.10 25.58 -16.00
CA LYS A 263 0.37 25.64 -17.28
C LYS A 263 -0.63 26.79 -17.34
N TRP A 264 -1.31 27.06 -16.23
CA TRP A 264 -2.21 28.20 -16.11
C TRP A 264 -1.46 29.53 -16.27
N ARG A 265 -0.32 29.69 -15.59
CA ARG A 265 0.54 30.88 -15.71
C ARG A 265 1.05 31.04 -17.14
N GLU A 266 1.55 29.98 -17.76
CA GLU A 266 1.98 29.99 -19.17
C GLU A 266 0.86 30.46 -20.11
N ALA A 267 -0.35 29.93 -19.96
CA ALA A 267 -1.51 30.34 -20.74
C ALA A 267 -1.89 31.81 -20.51
N PHE A 268 -1.89 32.25 -19.25
CA PHE A 268 -2.19 33.62 -18.85
C PHE A 268 -1.16 34.63 -19.39
N PHE A 269 0.14 34.31 -19.30
CA PHE A 269 1.20 35.13 -19.88
C PHE A 269 1.07 35.23 -21.41
N ASN A 270 0.78 34.11 -22.09
CA ASN A 270 0.56 34.11 -23.54
C ASN A 270 -0.65 34.96 -23.96
N MET A 271 -1.72 34.95 -23.16
CA MET A 271 -2.90 35.77 -23.42
C MET A 271 -2.61 37.27 -23.30
N ILE A 272 -1.92 37.68 -22.23
CA ILE A 272 -1.65 39.11 -21.94
C ILE A 272 -0.56 39.69 -22.86
N PHE A 273 0.56 38.97 -23.03
CA PHE A 273 1.75 39.54 -23.66
C PHE A 273 1.89 39.20 -25.14
N HIS A 274 1.24 38.12 -25.61
CA HIS A 274 1.37 37.66 -26.99
C HIS A 274 0.07 37.72 -27.79
N GLN A 275 -1.03 38.20 -27.20
CA GLN A 275 -2.37 38.25 -27.81
C GLN A 275 -2.81 36.91 -28.44
N LYS A 276 -2.24 35.78 -27.96
CA LYS A 276 -2.63 34.44 -28.40
C LYS A 276 -3.82 33.99 -27.56
N ILE A 277 -4.88 33.52 -28.21
CA ILE A 277 -6.00 32.86 -27.53
C ILE A 277 -5.48 31.55 -26.93
N SER A 278 -5.25 31.53 -25.62
CA SER A 278 -4.83 30.33 -24.89
C SER A 278 -5.79 30.11 -23.73
N ASN A 279 -6.54 29.02 -23.77
CA ASN A 279 -7.44 28.66 -22.68
C ASN A 279 -6.61 28.12 -21.49
N PRO A 280 -6.78 28.65 -20.26
CA PRO A 280 -6.11 28.12 -19.08
C PRO A 280 -6.58 26.72 -18.65
N TYR A 281 -7.71 26.25 -19.19
CA TYR A 281 -8.31 24.96 -18.88
C TYR A 281 -8.25 24.04 -20.10
N LEU A 282 -8.20 22.73 -19.84
CA LEU A 282 -8.55 21.71 -20.82
C LEU A 282 -10.07 21.52 -20.76
N VAL A 283 -10.79 22.11 -21.71
CA VAL A 283 -12.25 22.00 -21.78
C VAL A 283 -12.62 20.90 -22.77
N LEU A 284 -13.32 19.87 -22.31
CA LEU A 284 -13.87 18.81 -23.15
C LEU A 284 -15.38 19.00 -23.25
N ARG A 285 -15.88 19.16 -24.47
CA ARG A 285 -17.31 19.32 -24.79
C ARG A 285 -17.87 18.03 -25.34
N VAL A 286 -18.62 17.28 -24.54
CA VAL A 286 -19.00 15.90 -24.87
C VAL A 286 -20.52 15.76 -24.93
N SER A 287 -21.03 15.00 -25.90
CA SER A 287 -22.43 14.59 -25.91
C SER A 287 -22.60 13.27 -25.14
N ARG A 288 -23.77 13.05 -24.54
CA ARG A 288 -24.08 11.76 -23.89
C ARG A 288 -24.19 10.63 -24.91
N ASP A 289 -24.70 10.93 -26.11
CA ASP A 289 -24.92 9.95 -27.16
C ASP A 289 -23.61 9.48 -27.83
N ASN A 290 -22.59 10.33 -27.91
CA ASN A 290 -21.29 10.01 -28.54
C ASN A 290 -20.12 10.18 -27.57
N LEU A 291 -20.30 9.77 -26.32
CA LEU A 291 -19.37 10.03 -25.23
C LEU A 291 -17.93 9.58 -25.54
N ILE A 292 -17.74 8.36 -26.04
CA ILE A 292 -16.41 7.81 -26.34
C ILE A 292 -15.75 8.64 -27.45
N GLU A 293 -16.41 8.78 -28.60
CA GLU A 293 -15.83 9.44 -29.77
C GLU A 293 -15.50 10.90 -29.47
N ASP A 294 -16.42 11.65 -28.86
CA ASP A 294 -16.21 13.05 -28.50
C ASP A 294 -15.02 13.21 -27.54
N SER A 295 -14.91 12.33 -26.55
CA SER A 295 -13.85 12.36 -25.55
C SER A 295 -12.49 12.06 -26.16
N LEU A 296 -12.36 10.91 -26.85
CA LEU A 296 -11.08 10.44 -27.37
C LEU A 296 -10.58 11.37 -28.49
N ARG A 297 -11.47 11.85 -29.38
CA ARG A 297 -11.13 12.83 -30.41
C ARG A 297 -10.58 14.13 -29.82
N GLN A 298 -11.22 14.67 -28.77
CA GLN A 298 -10.76 15.91 -28.15
C GLN A 298 -9.47 15.72 -27.35
N LEU A 299 -9.27 14.56 -26.69
CA LEU A 299 -8.01 14.26 -26.03
C LEU A 299 -6.84 14.20 -27.03
N ALA A 300 -7.03 13.55 -28.19
CA ALA A 300 -6.04 13.50 -29.26
C ALA A 300 -5.75 14.90 -29.86
N GLN A 301 -6.76 15.76 -29.98
CA GLN A 301 -6.58 17.12 -30.49
C GLN A 301 -5.88 18.06 -29.49
N ASN A 302 -5.94 17.76 -28.20
CA ASN A 302 -5.43 18.62 -27.12
C ASN A 302 -4.27 17.99 -26.34
N GLU A 303 -3.45 17.15 -27.00
CA GLU A 303 -2.33 16.43 -26.36
C GLU A 303 -1.36 17.34 -25.59
N VAL A 304 -1.12 18.56 -26.07
CA VAL A 304 -0.21 19.52 -25.40
C VAL A 304 -0.81 20.09 -24.11
N ASP A 305 -2.13 20.07 -24.01
CA ASP A 305 -2.93 20.71 -22.97
C ASP A 305 -3.43 19.74 -21.90
N LEU A 306 -3.08 18.45 -22.00
CA LEU A 306 -3.50 17.38 -21.06
C LEU A 306 -3.12 17.62 -19.60
N LYS A 307 -2.16 18.52 -19.33
CA LYS A 307 -1.74 18.92 -17.98
C LYS A 307 -2.39 20.20 -17.47
N LYS A 308 -3.30 20.82 -18.23
CA LYS A 308 -4.15 21.92 -17.74
C LYS A 308 -5.23 21.35 -16.82
N SER A 309 -5.84 22.21 -16.00
CA SER A 309 -6.99 21.80 -15.21
C SER A 309 -8.15 21.39 -16.12
N LEU A 310 -8.63 20.15 -15.94
CA LEU A 310 -9.70 19.56 -16.73
C LEU A 310 -11.06 20.19 -16.38
N ARG A 311 -11.88 20.47 -17.39
CA ARG A 311 -13.28 20.89 -17.26
C ARG A 311 -14.13 20.14 -18.27
N ILE A 312 -15.26 19.62 -17.81
CA ILE A 312 -16.22 18.93 -18.67
C ILE A 312 -17.45 19.79 -18.89
N GLU A 313 -17.90 19.86 -20.14
CA GLU A 313 -19.15 20.50 -20.56
C GLU A 313 -19.99 19.46 -21.33
N PHE A 314 -21.15 19.08 -20.80
CA PHE A 314 -22.10 18.24 -21.55
C PHE A 314 -22.91 19.11 -22.52
N VAL A 315 -22.92 18.72 -23.79
CA VAL A 315 -23.59 19.49 -24.85
C VAL A 315 -25.10 19.55 -24.59
N GLY A 316 -25.65 20.76 -24.49
CA GLY A 316 -27.08 20.98 -24.26
C GLY A 316 -27.50 20.96 -22.78
N GLU A 317 -26.56 20.88 -21.85
CA GLU A 317 -26.82 20.89 -20.41
C GLU A 317 -26.24 22.13 -19.74
N ASP A 318 -27.04 22.79 -18.90
CA ASP A 318 -26.58 23.87 -18.05
C ASP A 318 -25.80 23.31 -16.86
N GLY A 319 -24.51 23.64 -16.74
CA GLY A 319 -23.69 23.20 -15.63
C GLY A 319 -22.32 23.88 -15.57
N VAL A 320 -21.84 24.12 -14.35
CA VAL A 320 -20.47 24.57 -14.11
C VAL A 320 -19.70 23.45 -13.43
N ASP A 321 -18.63 22.97 -14.07
CA ASP A 321 -17.80 21.91 -13.50
C ASP A 321 -17.01 22.37 -12.28
N ALA A 322 -17.56 22.12 -11.09
CA ALA A 322 -16.88 22.22 -9.81
C ALA A 322 -16.29 20.86 -9.35
N GLY A 323 -16.19 19.88 -10.25
CA GLY A 323 -15.69 18.51 -10.02
C GLY A 323 -16.74 17.41 -10.23
N GLY A 324 -18.03 17.74 -10.10
CA GLY A 324 -19.13 16.76 -10.29
C GLY A 324 -19.24 16.26 -11.73
N LEU A 325 -19.22 17.16 -12.72
CA LEU A 325 -19.30 16.79 -14.14
C LEU A 325 -18.07 16.00 -14.57
N ARG A 326 -16.89 16.36 -14.06
CA ARG A 326 -15.66 15.59 -14.27
C ARG A 326 -15.75 14.17 -13.74
N LYS A 327 -16.24 13.99 -12.52
CA LYS A 327 -16.43 12.68 -11.90
C LYS A 327 -17.41 11.83 -12.71
N GLU A 328 -18.52 12.44 -13.15
CA GLU A 328 -19.51 11.79 -14.01
C GLU A 328 -18.93 11.33 -15.34
N TRP A 329 -18.19 12.21 -16.02
CA TRP A 329 -17.54 11.90 -17.28
C TRP A 329 -16.57 10.73 -17.16
N PHE A 330 -15.70 10.72 -16.15
CA PHE A 330 -14.82 9.57 -15.89
C PHE A 330 -15.61 8.28 -15.68
N LEU A 331 -16.67 8.33 -14.88
CA LEU A 331 -17.50 7.17 -14.58
C LEU A 331 -18.14 6.58 -15.84
N LEU A 332 -18.78 7.43 -16.65
CA LEU A 332 -19.47 7.01 -17.87
C LEU A 332 -18.47 6.52 -18.94
N LEU A 333 -17.37 7.26 -19.12
CA LEU A 333 -16.38 6.94 -20.15
C LEU A 333 -15.66 5.63 -19.83
N VAL A 334 -15.20 5.44 -18.59
CA VAL A 334 -14.49 4.22 -18.19
C VAL A 334 -15.39 2.99 -18.29
N ARG A 335 -16.65 3.08 -17.87
CA ARG A 335 -17.59 1.96 -18.05
C ARG A 335 -17.76 1.58 -19.51
N SER A 336 -17.92 2.56 -20.39
CA SER A 336 -18.12 2.31 -21.82
C SER A 336 -16.86 1.75 -22.49
N LEU A 337 -15.66 2.23 -22.11
CA LEU A 337 -14.39 1.76 -22.69
C LEU A 337 -13.99 0.35 -22.26
N PHE A 338 -14.33 -0.03 -21.02
CA PHE A 338 -14.02 -1.34 -20.46
C PHE A 338 -15.16 -2.34 -20.63
N ASP A 339 -16.26 -1.94 -21.26
CA ASP A 339 -17.34 -2.83 -21.65
C ASP A 339 -16.84 -3.86 -22.68
N PRO A 340 -17.09 -5.16 -22.48
CA PRO A 340 -16.71 -6.20 -23.43
C PRO A 340 -17.26 -5.98 -24.85
N GLN A 341 -18.41 -5.31 -24.99
CA GLN A 341 -19.02 -4.98 -26.28
C GLN A 341 -18.21 -3.94 -27.06
N TYR A 342 -17.48 -3.06 -26.38
CA TYR A 342 -16.57 -2.12 -27.04
C TYR A 342 -15.32 -2.83 -27.59
N GLY A 343 -14.94 -3.98 -27.02
CA GLY A 343 -13.98 -4.91 -27.62
C GLY A 343 -12.50 -4.66 -27.33
N MET A 344 -12.14 -3.62 -26.58
CA MET A 344 -10.75 -3.36 -26.17
C MET A 344 -10.25 -4.30 -25.07
N PHE A 345 -11.16 -4.74 -24.19
CA PHE A 345 -10.85 -5.57 -23.02
C PHE A 345 -11.78 -6.79 -22.99
N THR A 346 -11.23 -7.93 -22.57
CA THR A 346 -11.99 -9.12 -22.19
C THR A 346 -12.29 -9.09 -20.71
N TYR A 347 -13.43 -9.64 -20.30
CA TYR A 347 -13.88 -9.64 -18.91
C TYR A 347 -14.09 -11.07 -18.39
N ASP A 348 -13.67 -11.31 -17.16
CA ASP A 348 -13.90 -12.56 -16.42
C ASP A 348 -14.99 -12.29 -15.37
N GLU A 349 -16.18 -12.87 -15.60
CA GLU A 349 -17.36 -12.63 -14.77
C GLU A 349 -17.20 -13.18 -13.34
N ASP A 350 -16.50 -14.30 -13.18
CA ASP A 350 -16.31 -14.94 -11.87
C ASP A 350 -15.41 -14.11 -10.97
N LEU A 351 -14.38 -13.47 -11.56
CA LEU A 351 -13.40 -12.68 -10.83
C LEU A 351 -13.72 -11.18 -10.82
N ASN A 352 -14.65 -10.73 -11.65
CA ASN A 352 -14.89 -9.31 -11.93
C ASN A 352 -13.55 -8.61 -12.26
N LEU A 353 -12.84 -9.13 -13.26
CA LEU A 353 -11.56 -8.58 -13.73
C LEU A 353 -11.56 -8.43 -15.24
N CYS A 354 -10.93 -7.37 -15.74
CA CYS A 354 -10.72 -7.15 -17.16
C CYS A 354 -9.24 -7.26 -17.56
N TRP A 355 -9.00 -7.62 -18.81
CA TRP A 355 -7.66 -7.71 -19.41
C TRP A 355 -7.68 -7.28 -20.85
N PHE A 356 -6.54 -6.81 -21.36
CA PHE A 356 -6.39 -6.38 -22.75
C PHE A 356 -6.80 -7.51 -23.70
N ASN A 357 -7.65 -7.18 -24.67
CA ASN A 357 -8.07 -8.13 -25.69
C ASN A 357 -6.96 -8.28 -26.77
N PRO A 358 -6.27 -9.44 -26.87
CA PRO A 358 -5.26 -9.67 -27.91
C PRO A 358 -5.80 -9.52 -29.33
N ALA A 359 -7.10 -9.77 -29.51
CA ALA A 359 -7.83 -9.74 -30.77
C ALA A 359 -8.64 -8.45 -30.98
N SER A 360 -8.38 -7.40 -30.19
CA SER A 360 -9.05 -6.10 -30.35
C SER A 360 -8.90 -5.57 -31.78
N PHE A 361 -10.01 -5.11 -32.36
CA PHE A 361 -9.99 -4.35 -33.63
C PHE A 361 -9.60 -2.89 -33.44
N GLU A 362 -9.72 -2.36 -32.22
CA GLU A 362 -9.26 -1.02 -31.89
C GLU A 362 -7.74 -0.91 -32.04
N ASN A 363 -7.30 0.23 -32.57
CA ASN A 363 -5.90 0.48 -32.87
C ASN A 363 -5.09 0.91 -31.63
N GLU A 364 -3.77 1.03 -31.81
CA GLU A 364 -2.86 1.47 -30.74
C GLU A 364 -3.18 2.88 -30.22
N ASP A 365 -3.67 3.78 -31.07
CA ASP A 365 -4.01 5.15 -30.67
C ASP A 365 -5.16 5.17 -29.66
N GLN A 366 -6.15 4.29 -29.82
CA GLN A 366 -7.24 4.17 -28.85
C GLN A 366 -6.73 3.67 -27.50
N PHE A 367 -5.89 2.64 -27.48
CA PHE A 367 -5.27 2.20 -26.23
C PHE A 367 -4.42 3.30 -25.59
N PHE A 368 -3.69 4.08 -26.38
CA PHE A 368 -2.97 5.26 -25.91
C PHE A 368 -3.91 6.28 -25.24
N LEU A 369 -5.04 6.60 -25.86
CA LEU A 369 -6.01 7.54 -25.28
C LEU A 369 -6.68 6.98 -24.01
N VAL A 370 -6.97 5.67 -23.94
CA VAL A 370 -7.43 5.03 -22.68
C VAL A 370 -6.36 5.14 -21.59
N GLY A 371 -5.08 4.99 -21.96
CA GLY A 371 -3.96 5.27 -21.07
C GLY A 371 -3.99 6.70 -20.53
N ILE A 372 -4.22 7.69 -21.39
CA ILE A 372 -4.38 9.10 -21.00
C ILE A 372 -5.55 9.26 -20.03
N VAL A 373 -6.71 8.62 -20.26
CA VAL A 373 -7.87 8.69 -19.36
C VAL A 373 -7.50 8.20 -17.95
N LEU A 374 -6.79 7.08 -17.83
CA LEU A 374 -6.32 6.57 -16.53
C LEU A 374 -5.30 7.50 -15.88
N GLY A 375 -4.40 8.09 -16.66
CA GLY A 375 -3.46 9.09 -16.16
C GLY A 375 -4.16 10.37 -15.67
N LEU A 376 -5.14 10.87 -16.43
CA LEU A 376 -5.95 12.03 -16.04
C LEU A 376 -6.72 11.77 -14.75
N ALA A 377 -7.21 10.56 -14.52
CA ALA A 377 -7.92 10.23 -13.29
C ALA A 377 -7.03 10.40 -12.05
N ILE A 378 -5.81 9.84 -12.08
CA ILE A 378 -4.82 10.03 -11.00
C ILE A 378 -4.44 11.52 -10.87
N TYR A 379 -4.18 12.19 -11.98
CA TYR A 379 -3.81 13.61 -12.02
C TYR A 379 -4.91 14.54 -11.44
N ASN A 380 -6.16 14.08 -11.45
CA ASN A 380 -7.32 14.79 -10.91
C ASN A 380 -7.89 14.17 -9.62
N SER A 381 -7.13 13.30 -8.93
CA SER A 381 -7.57 12.63 -7.69
C SER A 381 -8.94 11.94 -7.79
N THR A 382 -9.23 11.33 -8.95
CA THR A 382 -10.51 10.67 -9.23
C THR A 382 -10.32 9.16 -9.29
N ILE A 383 -11.08 8.42 -8.47
CA ILE A 383 -11.15 6.96 -8.56
C ILE A 383 -12.00 6.54 -9.76
N LEU A 384 -11.66 5.42 -10.35
CA LEU A 384 -12.28 4.83 -11.53
C LEU A 384 -12.90 3.48 -11.19
N ASP A 385 -14.03 3.19 -11.83
CA ASP A 385 -14.70 1.89 -11.77
C ASP A 385 -14.04 0.91 -12.76
N VAL A 386 -12.75 0.62 -12.53
CA VAL A 386 -11.93 -0.25 -13.39
C VAL A 386 -11.36 -1.41 -12.61
N HIS A 387 -11.38 -2.59 -13.22
CA HIS A 387 -11.08 -3.86 -12.58
C HIS A 387 -9.88 -4.57 -13.24
N LEU A 388 -8.76 -3.86 -13.38
CA LEU A 388 -7.52 -4.45 -13.89
C LEU A 388 -6.82 -5.25 -12.78
N PRO A 389 -6.22 -6.42 -13.07
CA PRO A 389 -5.47 -7.18 -12.08
C PRO A 389 -4.16 -6.49 -11.70
N THR A 390 -3.62 -6.80 -10.52
CA THR A 390 -2.32 -6.29 -10.03
C THR A 390 -1.17 -6.46 -11.04
N ALA A 391 -1.23 -7.48 -11.89
CA ALA A 391 -0.30 -7.70 -13.00
C ALA A 391 -0.20 -6.49 -13.96
N CYS A 392 -1.30 -5.78 -14.22
CA CYS A 392 -1.31 -4.58 -15.06
C CYS A 392 -0.45 -3.47 -14.44
N TYR A 393 -0.61 -3.23 -13.14
CA TYR A 393 0.13 -2.19 -12.42
C TYR A 393 1.61 -2.54 -12.24
N LYS A 394 1.94 -3.83 -12.08
CA LYS A 394 3.33 -4.31 -12.16
C LYS A 394 3.96 -4.00 -13.52
N LYS A 395 3.26 -4.29 -14.62
CA LYS A 395 3.75 -4.00 -15.97
C LYS A 395 3.90 -2.50 -16.22
N LEU A 396 3.03 -1.65 -15.66
CA LEU A 396 3.19 -0.19 -15.73
C LEU A 396 4.55 0.21 -15.14
N LEU A 397 4.88 -0.30 -13.95
CA LEU A 397 6.17 -0.07 -13.27
C LEU A 397 7.38 -0.83 -13.84
N ASN A 398 7.25 -1.51 -14.98
CA ASN A 398 8.30 -2.37 -15.55
C ASN A 398 8.73 -3.53 -14.64
N LEU A 399 7.87 -3.98 -13.72
CA LEU A 399 8.14 -5.15 -12.91
C LEU A 399 7.77 -6.42 -13.68
N PRO A 400 8.56 -7.52 -13.52
CA PRO A 400 8.25 -8.78 -14.15
C PRO A 400 6.94 -9.36 -13.60
N VAL A 401 6.18 -9.99 -14.48
CA VAL A 401 4.96 -10.73 -14.14
C VAL A 401 5.14 -12.19 -14.52
N GLY A 402 4.60 -13.10 -13.71
CA GLY A 402 4.79 -14.54 -13.89
C GLY A 402 3.59 -15.37 -13.44
N LEU A 403 3.83 -16.66 -13.18
CA LEU A 403 2.76 -17.63 -12.88
C LEU A 403 1.94 -17.23 -11.64
N HIS A 404 2.59 -16.62 -10.65
CA HIS A 404 1.93 -16.08 -9.47
C HIS A 404 0.91 -14.99 -9.82
N ASP A 405 1.25 -14.11 -10.77
CA ASP A 405 0.35 -13.04 -11.23
C ASP A 405 -0.76 -13.59 -12.14
N LEU A 406 -0.45 -14.63 -12.92
CA LEU A 406 -1.46 -15.36 -13.69
C LEU A 406 -2.48 -16.02 -12.75
N LYS A 407 -2.08 -16.44 -11.55
CA LYS A 407 -2.97 -17.08 -10.57
C LYS A 407 -4.07 -16.15 -10.06
N SER A 408 -3.80 -14.86 -9.88
CA SER A 408 -4.81 -13.90 -9.44
C SER A 408 -5.80 -13.52 -10.54
N PHE A 409 -5.39 -13.66 -11.81
CA PHE A 409 -6.22 -13.32 -12.98
C PHE A 409 -6.90 -14.53 -13.64
N ARG A 410 -6.27 -15.70 -13.65
CA ARG A 410 -6.73 -16.96 -14.28
C ARG A 410 -6.39 -18.15 -13.35
N PRO A 411 -7.06 -18.29 -12.20
CA PRO A 411 -6.70 -19.25 -11.16
C PRO A 411 -6.78 -20.70 -11.63
N SER A 412 -7.78 -21.04 -12.44
CA SER A 412 -7.96 -22.40 -12.98
C SER A 412 -6.82 -22.81 -13.91
N LEU A 413 -6.40 -21.90 -14.80
CA LEU A 413 -5.27 -22.13 -15.70
C LEU A 413 -3.96 -22.22 -14.91
N ALA A 414 -3.72 -21.28 -13.99
CA ALA A 414 -2.52 -21.30 -13.14
C ALA A 414 -2.42 -22.59 -12.32
N LYS A 415 -3.54 -23.08 -11.76
CA LYS A 415 -3.60 -24.38 -11.07
C LYS A 415 -3.19 -25.54 -11.99
N GLY A 416 -3.66 -25.55 -13.24
CA GLY A 416 -3.26 -26.56 -14.23
C GLY A 416 -1.76 -26.51 -14.55
N LEU A 417 -1.18 -25.31 -14.67
CA LEU A 417 0.26 -25.14 -14.87
C LEU A 417 1.07 -25.53 -13.62
N GLU A 418 0.58 -25.23 -12.41
CA GLU A 418 1.18 -25.70 -11.14
C GLU A 418 1.16 -27.23 -11.04
N GLN A 419 0.06 -27.87 -11.45
CA GLN A 419 -0.04 -29.34 -11.53
C GLN A 419 0.98 -29.91 -12.53
N LEU A 420 1.11 -29.32 -13.71
CA LEU A 420 2.13 -29.70 -14.70
C LEU A 420 3.55 -29.63 -14.12
N LEU A 421 3.87 -28.58 -13.35
CA LEU A 421 5.17 -28.39 -12.71
C LEU A 421 5.49 -29.40 -11.60
N THR A 422 4.47 -29.95 -10.96
CA THR A 422 4.61 -30.82 -9.79
C THR A 422 4.32 -32.29 -10.09
N PHE A 423 3.82 -32.60 -11.29
CA PHE A 423 3.51 -33.95 -11.70
C PHE A 423 4.74 -34.88 -11.65
N GLU A 424 4.57 -36.09 -11.13
CA GLU A 424 5.64 -37.08 -10.96
C GLU A 424 5.61 -38.20 -12.02
N GLY A 425 4.52 -38.31 -12.79
CA GLY A 425 4.38 -39.32 -13.86
C GLY A 425 4.93 -38.86 -15.21
N ASP A 426 4.58 -39.58 -16.29
CA ASP A 426 4.94 -39.19 -17.65
C ASP A 426 4.17 -37.94 -18.10
N VAL A 427 4.86 -36.80 -18.13
CA VAL A 427 4.27 -35.52 -18.51
C VAL A 427 3.79 -35.52 -19.97
N GLU A 428 4.53 -36.16 -20.86
CA GLU A 428 4.26 -36.11 -22.30
C GLU A 428 3.00 -36.92 -22.62
N GLU A 429 2.88 -38.14 -22.09
CA GLU A 429 1.72 -39.00 -22.32
C GLU A 429 0.45 -38.51 -21.62
N VAL A 430 0.57 -37.87 -20.44
CA VAL A 430 -0.60 -37.45 -19.64
C VAL A 430 -1.14 -36.10 -20.07
N PHE A 431 -0.25 -35.12 -20.32
CA PHE A 431 -0.69 -33.77 -20.67
C PHE A 431 -0.87 -33.58 -22.17
N CYS A 432 -0.16 -34.33 -23.01
CA CYS A 432 -0.24 -34.26 -24.48
C CYS A 432 -0.17 -32.82 -25.02
N ARG A 433 0.68 -31.98 -24.40
CA ARG A 433 0.87 -30.57 -24.80
C ARG A 433 2.12 -30.45 -25.66
N SER A 434 2.09 -29.51 -26.60
CA SER A 434 3.27 -29.02 -27.32
C SER A 434 3.57 -27.56 -26.95
N PHE A 435 4.68 -26.99 -27.40
CA PHE A 435 5.06 -25.59 -27.13
C PHE A 435 4.23 -24.60 -27.96
N VAL A 436 2.92 -24.62 -27.77
CA VAL A 436 1.93 -23.80 -28.46
C VAL A 436 0.98 -23.20 -27.43
N ALA A 437 0.69 -21.91 -27.58
CA ALA A 437 -0.39 -21.25 -26.87
C ALA A 437 -1.65 -21.18 -27.74
N GLU A 438 -2.82 -21.33 -27.11
CA GLU A 438 -4.11 -21.20 -27.77
C GLU A 438 -4.68 -19.81 -27.50
N LEU A 439 -4.97 -19.05 -28.56
CA LEU A 439 -5.73 -17.80 -28.49
C LEU A 439 -7.08 -17.99 -29.17
N GLU A 440 -8.15 -17.57 -28.51
CA GLU A 440 -9.46 -17.52 -29.14
C GLU A 440 -9.63 -16.15 -29.81
N VAL A 441 -9.83 -16.16 -31.12
CA VAL A 441 -10.01 -14.96 -31.96
C VAL A 441 -11.26 -15.20 -32.79
N PHE A 442 -12.32 -14.42 -32.53
CA PHE A 442 -13.63 -14.53 -33.20
C PHE A 442 -14.24 -15.95 -33.13
N GLY A 443 -14.11 -16.61 -31.97
CA GLY A 443 -14.60 -17.97 -31.75
C GLY A 443 -13.76 -19.06 -32.44
N GLN A 444 -12.68 -18.69 -33.12
CA GLN A 444 -11.71 -19.62 -33.70
C GLN A 444 -10.48 -19.72 -32.81
N ARG A 445 -9.98 -20.95 -32.61
CA ARG A 445 -8.76 -21.18 -31.85
C ARG A 445 -7.55 -21.07 -32.77
N HIS A 446 -6.70 -20.10 -32.49
CA HIS A 446 -5.41 -19.92 -33.13
C HIS A 446 -4.30 -20.49 -32.27
N CYS A 447 -3.50 -21.37 -32.88
CA CYS A 447 -2.32 -21.96 -32.27
C CYS A 447 -1.09 -21.09 -32.55
N VAL A 448 -0.49 -20.53 -31.51
CA VAL A 448 0.70 -19.69 -31.59
C VAL A 448 1.91 -20.46 -31.03
N PRO A 449 2.90 -20.82 -31.86
CA PRO A 449 4.12 -21.46 -31.37
C PRO A 449 4.88 -20.55 -30.40
N LEU A 450 5.22 -21.07 -29.22
CA LEU A 450 5.99 -20.37 -28.19
C LEU A 450 7.50 -20.37 -28.48
N ILE A 451 7.94 -21.34 -29.26
CA ILE A 451 9.31 -21.51 -29.77
C ILE A 451 9.25 -21.90 -31.26
N PRO A 452 10.36 -21.78 -32.01
CA PRO A 452 10.41 -22.26 -33.38
C PRO A 452 10.00 -23.74 -33.48
N HIS A 453 9.06 -24.05 -34.37
CA HIS A 453 8.48 -25.40 -34.52
C HIS A 453 7.86 -25.98 -33.24
N GLY A 454 7.35 -25.11 -32.35
CA GLY A 454 6.77 -25.51 -31.06
C GLY A 454 5.59 -26.48 -31.17
N ASP A 455 4.89 -26.52 -32.31
CA ASP A 455 3.85 -27.50 -32.64
C ASP A 455 4.37 -28.95 -32.65
N ARG A 456 5.66 -29.14 -32.94
CA ARG A 456 6.32 -30.45 -33.03
C ARG A 456 7.12 -30.83 -31.79
N ILE A 457 7.21 -29.92 -30.81
CA ILE A 457 8.02 -30.12 -29.61
C ILE A 457 7.07 -30.43 -28.45
N PRO A 458 7.02 -31.69 -27.99
CA PRO A 458 6.17 -32.07 -26.86
C PRO A 458 6.72 -31.50 -25.54
N VAL A 459 5.79 -31.22 -24.63
CA VAL A 459 6.11 -30.87 -23.24
C VAL A 459 6.36 -32.15 -22.47
N ASN A 460 7.53 -32.24 -21.85
CA ASN A 460 7.98 -33.38 -21.07
C ASN A 460 8.62 -32.92 -19.73
N GLN A 461 9.12 -33.89 -18.96
CA GLN A 461 9.65 -33.63 -17.61
C GLN A 461 10.81 -32.63 -17.56
N HIS A 462 11.64 -32.57 -18.62
CA HIS A 462 12.84 -31.73 -18.67
C HIS A 462 12.52 -30.29 -19.09
N ASN A 463 11.54 -30.10 -19.96
CA ASN A 463 11.23 -28.80 -20.56
C ASN A 463 9.95 -28.12 -20.00
N ARG A 464 9.18 -28.80 -19.13
CA ARG A 464 7.93 -28.27 -18.54
C ARG A 464 8.07 -26.90 -17.87
N LYS A 465 9.21 -26.63 -17.21
CA LYS A 465 9.46 -25.33 -16.56
C LYS A 465 9.57 -24.21 -17.58
N GLU A 466 10.26 -24.48 -18.69
CA GLU A 466 10.39 -23.55 -19.81
C GLU A 466 9.04 -23.31 -20.50
N PHE A 467 8.28 -24.37 -20.77
CA PHE A 467 6.92 -24.26 -21.31
C PHE A 467 6.05 -23.34 -20.46
N VAL A 468 5.97 -23.59 -19.14
CA VAL A 468 5.13 -22.77 -18.23
C VAL A 468 5.60 -21.31 -18.20
N SER A 469 6.91 -21.07 -18.20
CA SER A 469 7.47 -19.72 -18.25
C SER A 469 7.10 -19.00 -19.56
N LEU A 470 7.28 -19.64 -20.71
CA LEU A 470 6.98 -19.06 -22.02
C LEU A 470 5.47 -18.86 -22.24
N TYR A 471 4.65 -19.80 -21.79
CA TYR A 471 3.19 -19.73 -21.88
C TYR A 471 2.67 -18.56 -21.03
N THR A 472 3.20 -18.39 -19.82
CA THR A 472 2.82 -17.29 -18.93
C THR A 472 3.27 -15.94 -19.49
N ASP A 473 4.51 -15.85 -19.97
CA ASP A 473 5.03 -14.66 -20.65
C ASP A 473 4.21 -14.30 -21.89
N PHE A 474 3.80 -15.30 -22.66
CA PHE A 474 2.95 -15.07 -23.83
C PHE A 474 1.60 -14.44 -23.45
N LEU A 475 0.90 -15.00 -22.45
CA LEU A 475 -0.41 -14.48 -22.02
C LEU A 475 -0.33 -13.09 -21.39
N LEU A 476 0.65 -12.86 -20.51
CA LEU A 476 0.73 -11.60 -19.76
C LEU A 476 1.49 -10.50 -20.50
N ASN A 477 2.38 -10.85 -21.43
CA ASN A 477 3.23 -9.88 -22.14
C ASN A 477 3.01 -9.91 -23.66
N LYS A 478 3.41 -10.98 -24.35
CA LYS A 478 3.53 -10.96 -25.83
C LYS A 478 2.19 -10.79 -26.55
N SER A 479 1.16 -11.49 -26.09
CA SER A 479 -0.17 -11.47 -26.73
C SER A 479 -0.85 -10.10 -26.66
N VAL A 480 -0.45 -9.24 -25.73
CA VAL A 480 -1.04 -7.91 -25.50
C VAL A 480 -0.01 -6.79 -25.65
N GLU A 481 1.16 -7.06 -26.22
CA GLU A 481 2.30 -6.14 -26.22
C GLU A 481 1.97 -4.80 -26.89
N ARG A 482 1.26 -4.84 -28.04
CA ARG A 482 0.90 -3.64 -28.80
C ARG A 482 -0.11 -2.78 -28.05
N GLN A 483 -1.17 -3.41 -27.56
CA GLN A 483 -2.26 -2.77 -26.81
C GLN A 483 -1.74 -2.18 -25.51
N PHE A 484 -1.05 -2.99 -24.71
CA PHE A 484 -0.49 -2.58 -23.43
C PHE A 484 0.62 -1.53 -23.61
N GLY A 485 1.47 -1.66 -24.64
CA GLY A 485 2.53 -0.71 -24.93
C GLY A 485 1.98 0.68 -25.22
N ALA A 486 0.93 0.78 -26.05
CA ALA A 486 0.28 2.05 -26.32
C ALA A 486 -0.43 2.62 -25.09
N PHE A 487 -1.19 1.79 -24.38
CA PHE A 487 -1.83 2.16 -23.10
C PHE A 487 -0.83 2.71 -22.08
N LYS A 488 0.31 2.04 -21.89
CA LYS A 488 1.36 2.48 -20.99
C LYS A 488 1.96 3.82 -21.41
N ARG A 489 2.19 4.04 -22.70
CA ARG A 489 2.65 5.35 -23.22
C ARG A 489 1.67 6.46 -22.85
N GLY A 490 0.38 6.23 -23.05
CA GLY A 490 -0.67 7.21 -22.72
C GLY A 490 -0.76 7.50 -21.22
N PHE A 491 -0.68 6.45 -20.40
CA PHE A 491 -0.68 6.59 -18.94
C PHE A 491 0.47 7.46 -18.43
N TYR A 492 1.70 7.21 -18.91
CA TYR A 492 2.87 8.00 -18.54
C TYR A 492 2.93 9.37 -19.22
N TYR A 493 2.14 9.62 -20.26
CA TYR A 493 2.05 10.94 -20.88
C TYR A 493 1.54 12.00 -19.88
N VAL A 494 0.57 11.60 -19.04
CA VAL A 494 0.03 12.47 -17.98
C VAL A 494 0.77 12.25 -16.65
N CYS A 495 0.94 10.99 -16.22
CA CYS A 495 1.53 10.63 -14.93
C CYS A 495 3.05 10.39 -14.94
N GLY A 496 3.78 10.90 -15.93
CA GLY A 496 5.22 10.69 -16.13
C GLY A 496 6.16 11.36 -15.11
N GLY A 497 5.64 12.00 -14.06
CA GLY A 497 6.45 12.63 -13.02
C GLY A 497 7.10 11.62 -12.07
N ASN A 498 8.14 12.06 -11.35
CA ASN A 498 8.81 11.21 -10.36
C ASN A 498 7.89 10.81 -9.18
N ALA A 499 6.78 11.53 -8.94
CA ALA A 499 5.87 11.27 -7.83
C ALA A 499 5.26 9.86 -7.88
N LEU A 500 4.89 9.38 -9.07
CA LEU A 500 4.30 8.05 -9.22
C LEU A 500 5.30 6.92 -8.90
N SER A 501 6.60 7.15 -9.09
CA SER A 501 7.63 6.14 -8.78
C SER A 501 7.80 5.85 -7.28
N LEU A 502 7.15 6.63 -6.41
CA LEU A 502 7.08 6.37 -4.97
C LEU A 502 6.11 5.22 -4.61
N PHE A 503 5.27 4.79 -5.56
CA PHE A 503 4.22 3.82 -5.34
C PHE A 503 4.63 2.41 -5.77
N GLN A 504 4.11 1.42 -5.04
CA GLN A 504 4.12 0.01 -5.39
C GLN A 504 2.92 -0.33 -6.29
N PRO A 505 2.95 -1.46 -7.02
CA PRO A 505 1.84 -1.88 -7.88
C PRO A 505 0.48 -1.85 -7.19
N GLU A 506 0.40 -2.40 -5.98
CA GLU A 506 -0.82 -2.48 -5.18
C GLU A 506 -1.28 -1.09 -4.73
N GLU A 507 -0.34 -0.17 -4.48
CA GLU A 507 -0.67 1.22 -4.14
C GLU A 507 -1.20 1.99 -5.36
N ILE A 508 -0.66 1.74 -6.57
CA ILE A 508 -1.19 2.34 -7.81
C ILE A 508 -2.58 1.78 -8.12
N GLU A 509 -2.79 0.48 -7.91
CA GLU A 509 -4.12 -0.13 -8.00
C GLU A 509 -5.11 0.63 -7.10
N LEU A 510 -4.76 0.82 -5.82
CA LEU A 510 -5.58 1.58 -4.87
C LEU A 510 -5.81 3.04 -5.30
N LEU A 511 -4.80 3.72 -5.88
CA LEU A 511 -4.98 5.08 -6.43
C LEU A 511 -6.07 5.11 -7.51
N VAL A 512 -6.05 4.11 -8.40
CA VAL A 512 -6.91 4.07 -9.56
C VAL A 512 -8.32 3.65 -9.18
N ARG A 513 -8.49 2.55 -8.44
CA ARG A 513 -9.83 1.97 -8.20
C ARG A 513 -10.42 2.30 -6.82
N GLY A 514 -9.60 2.74 -5.87
CA GLY A 514 -9.99 2.83 -4.46
C GLY A 514 -9.85 1.52 -3.70
N SER A 515 -10.19 1.53 -2.42
CA SER A 515 -10.06 0.39 -1.50
C SER A 515 -11.34 -0.43 -1.40
N ASP A 516 -11.17 -1.75 -1.29
CA ASP A 516 -12.20 -2.75 -1.02
C ASP A 516 -12.26 -3.20 0.44
N GLU A 517 -11.50 -2.54 1.33
CA GLU A 517 -11.52 -2.80 2.77
C GLU A 517 -12.93 -2.62 3.37
N PRO A 518 -13.35 -3.46 4.33
CA PRO A 518 -14.66 -3.39 4.95
C PRO A 518 -15.07 -1.98 5.33
N LEU A 519 -16.33 -1.62 5.06
CA LEU A 519 -16.84 -0.28 5.34
C LEU A 519 -16.90 -0.05 6.86
N ALA A 520 -16.00 0.77 7.37
CA ALA A 520 -16.08 1.30 8.73
C ALA A 520 -17.23 2.32 8.80
N ILE A 521 -18.46 1.84 9.02
CA ILE A 521 -19.69 2.64 8.95
C ILE A 521 -19.65 3.84 9.90
N ASP A 522 -19.08 3.68 11.10
CA ASP A 522 -18.92 4.77 12.06
C ASP A 522 -18.01 5.90 11.54
N ASP A 523 -16.96 5.55 10.80
CA ASP A 523 -16.05 6.53 10.19
C ASP A 523 -16.77 7.31 9.09
N ILE A 524 -17.54 6.62 8.23
CA ILE A 524 -18.34 7.26 7.18
C ILE A 524 -19.39 8.18 7.81
N ARG A 525 -20.08 7.70 8.85
CA ARG A 525 -21.07 8.48 9.61
C ARG A 525 -20.48 9.75 10.18
N GLY A 526 -19.27 9.66 10.74
CA GLY A 526 -18.55 10.80 11.33
C GLY A 526 -18.19 11.89 10.32
N GLN A 527 -18.12 11.56 9.02
CA GLN A 527 -17.73 12.46 7.94
C GLN A 527 -18.90 12.84 7.03
N THR A 528 -20.11 12.36 7.32
CA THR A 528 -21.31 12.62 6.51
C THR A 528 -21.88 14.00 6.84
N GLU A 529 -22.13 14.79 5.80
CA GLU A 529 -22.82 16.08 5.88
C GLU A 529 -24.34 15.86 5.79
N TYR A 530 -25.11 16.51 6.66
CA TYR A 530 -26.58 16.43 6.67
C TYR A 530 -27.15 17.79 6.29
N ILE A 531 -28.01 17.82 5.27
CA ILE A 531 -28.65 19.05 4.78
C ILE A 531 -30.16 18.88 4.92
N GLY A 532 -30.78 19.73 5.74
CA GLY A 532 -32.22 19.64 6.05
C GLY A 532 -32.61 18.52 7.01
N PHE A 533 -31.63 17.79 7.55
CA PHE A 533 -31.77 16.84 8.65
C PHE A 533 -30.93 17.28 9.84
N ASP A 534 -31.41 17.00 11.06
CA ASP A 534 -30.54 16.97 12.24
C ASP A 534 -29.88 15.58 12.36
N LYS A 535 -28.61 15.54 12.79
CA LYS A 535 -27.85 14.28 12.92
C LYS A 535 -28.44 13.31 13.95
N HIS A 536 -29.28 13.80 14.86
CA HIS A 536 -29.97 13.01 15.89
C HIS A 536 -31.43 12.72 15.53
N GLU A 537 -31.91 13.17 14.37
CA GLU A 537 -33.26 12.88 13.91
C GLU A 537 -33.46 11.38 13.67
N GLU A 538 -34.65 10.88 13.99
CA GLU A 538 -34.96 9.44 13.99
C GLU A 538 -34.67 8.76 12.64
N THR A 539 -35.00 9.40 11.52
CA THR A 539 -34.71 8.87 10.18
C THR A 539 -33.21 8.66 9.94
N ILE A 540 -32.36 9.58 10.40
CA ILE A 540 -30.90 9.47 10.25
C ILE A 540 -30.33 8.38 11.16
N VAL A 541 -30.79 8.33 12.40
CA VAL A 541 -30.40 7.26 13.34
C VAL A 541 -30.80 5.89 12.78
N ASN A 542 -32.02 5.78 12.24
CA ASN A 542 -32.52 4.55 11.62
C ASN A 542 -31.72 4.18 10.36
N PHE A 543 -31.37 5.14 9.51
CA PHE A 543 -30.53 4.90 8.33
C PHE A 543 -29.20 4.22 8.70
N TRP A 544 -28.47 4.79 9.66
CA TRP A 544 -27.19 4.20 10.10
C TRP A 544 -27.36 2.87 10.81
N ASN A 545 -28.45 2.69 11.57
CA ASN A 545 -28.78 1.39 12.17
C ASN A 545 -29.05 0.33 11.09
N ILE A 546 -29.76 0.67 10.01
CA ILE A 546 -30.00 -0.26 8.91
C ILE A 546 -28.67 -0.57 8.21
N MET A 547 -27.89 0.44 7.84
CA MET A 547 -26.61 0.26 7.14
C MET A 547 -25.62 -0.62 7.93
N ASN A 548 -25.54 -0.44 9.26
CA ASN A 548 -24.72 -1.28 10.13
C ASN A 548 -25.17 -2.75 10.17
N ASN A 549 -26.48 -3.01 10.05
CA ASN A 549 -27.04 -4.36 10.08
C ASN A 549 -27.11 -5.03 8.69
N MET A 550 -26.86 -4.28 7.61
CA MET A 550 -26.79 -4.83 6.26
C MET A 550 -25.58 -5.77 6.10
N LYS A 551 -25.75 -6.82 5.28
CA LYS A 551 -24.62 -7.66 4.85
C LYS A 551 -23.61 -6.82 4.05
N PRO A 552 -22.29 -7.11 4.12
CA PRO A 552 -21.27 -6.33 3.41
C PRO A 552 -21.55 -6.13 1.91
N ALA A 553 -22.07 -7.17 1.23
CA ALA A 553 -22.45 -7.07 -0.18
C ALA A 553 -23.53 -6.01 -0.44
N ILE A 554 -24.53 -5.87 0.45
CA ILE A 554 -25.59 -4.86 0.32
C ILE A 554 -25.05 -3.47 0.67
N GLN A 555 -24.17 -3.35 1.66
CA GLN A 555 -23.51 -2.09 1.98
C GLN A 555 -22.70 -1.55 0.78
N ARG A 556 -22.02 -2.44 0.04
CA ARG A 556 -21.33 -2.10 -1.21
C ARG A 556 -22.28 -1.65 -2.31
N LYS A 557 -23.43 -2.30 -2.46
CA LYS A 557 -24.48 -1.86 -3.40
C LYS A 557 -25.05 -0.49 -3.03
N LEU A 558 -25.24 -0.20 -1.74
CA LEU A 558 -25.63 1.14 -1.28
C LEU A 558 -24.54 2.17 -1.60
N LEU A 559 -23.27 1.83 -1.38
CA LEU A 559 -22.15 2.72 -1.73
C LEU A 559 -22.11 3.00 -3.24
N MET A 560 -22.30 1.97 -4.07
CA MET A 560 -22.41 2.11 -5.53
C MET A 560 -23.59 3.02 -5.92
N PHE A 561 -24.75 2.81 -5.31
CA PHE A 561 -25.93 3.64 -5.52
C PHE A 561 -25.67 5.12 -5.21
N VAL A 562 -24.96 5.42 -4.10
CA VAL A 562 -24.73 6.80 -3.64
C VAL A 562 -23.55 7.48 -4.34
N THR A 563 -22.52 6.73 -4.71
CA THR A 563 -21.22 7.31 -5.12
C THR A 563 -20.82 6.97 -6.55
N GLY A 564 -21.50 6.01 -7.18
CA GLY A 564 -21.12 5.47 -8.49
C GLY A 564 -19.95 4.49 -8.44
N SER A 565 -19.44 4.14 -7.26
CA SER A 565 -18.42 3.11 -7.07
C SER A 565 -18.76 2.27 -5.83
N ASP A 566 -18.40 0.98 -5.83
CA ASP A 566 -18.47 0.14 -4.64
C ASP A 566 -17.21 0.28 -3.76
N ARG A 567 -16.25 1.13 -4.14
CA ARG A 567 -14.98 1.36 -3.44
C ARG A 567 -14.98 2.63 -2.60
N ILE A 568 -14.19 2.61 -1.54
CA ILE A 568 -13.88 3.80 -0.73
C ILE A 568 -12.54 4.40 -1.20
N PRO A 569 -12.22 5.65 -0.82
CA PRO A 569 -10.90 6.21 -1.12
C PRO A 569 -9.76 5.30 -0.63
N ALA A 570 -8.62 5.34 -1.32
CA ALA A 570 -7.44 4.51 -1.02
C ALA A 570 -6.91 4.66 0.43
N THR A 571 -7.17 5.79 1.06
CA THR A 571 -6.78 6.12 2.44
C THR A 571 -7.81 5.72 3.49
N GLY A 572 -8.88 5.03 3.08
CA GLY A 572 -9.90 4.46 3.95
C GLY A 572 -11.19 5.28 4.04
N ALA A 573 -12.13 4.74 4.81
CA ALA A 573 -13.52 5.20 4.86
C ALA A 573 -13.68 6.62 5.43
N THR A 574 -12.73 7.08 6.26
CA THR A 574 -12.70 8.43 6.85
C THR A 574 -12.51 9.55 5.82
N GLN A 575 -12.09 9.25 4.59
CA GLN A 575 -11.99 10.26 3.53
C GLN A 575 -13.23 10.30 2.64
N LEU A 576 -14.17 9.36 2.79
CA LEU A 576 -15.40 9.35 2.03
C LEU A 576 -16.37 10.41 2.59
N ARG A 577 -16.55 11.49 1.85
CA ARG A 577 -17.52 12.54 2.16
C ARG A 577 -18.85 12.24 1.48
N LEU A 578 -19.82 11.77 2.27
CA LEU A 578 -21.21 11.61 1.83
C LEU A 578 -22.04 12.83 2.22
N LYS A 579 -23.06 13.12 1.42
CA LYS A 579 -24.09 14.11 1.75
C LYS A 579 -25.45 13.44 1.84
N ILE A 580 -26.15 13.61 2.95
CA ILE A 580 -27.54 13.17 3.08
C ILE A 580 -28.45 14.39 3.10
N VAL A 581 -29.31 14.49 2.09
CA VAL A 581 -30.19 15.65 1.87
C VAL A 581 -31.63 15.25 2.13
N CYS A 582 -32.35 16.11 2.86
CA CYS A 582 -33.78 15.96 3.11
C CYS A 582 -34.57 16.37 1.86
N GLY A 583 -35.26 15.40 1.24
CA GLY A 583 -36.05 15.63 0.03
C GLY A 583 -37.36 16.38 0.26
N ASN A 584 -37.94 16.29 1.47
CA ASN A 584 -39.08 17.08 1.93
C ASN A 584 -39.24 16.96 3.47
N ASN A 585 -40.06 17.84 4.05
CA ASN A 585 -40.24 17.91 5.50
C ASN A 585 -41.27 16.91 6.08
N GLY A 586 -41.61 15.81 5.38
CA GLY A 586 -42.66 14.88 5.81
C GLY A 586 -42.46 13.43 5.35
N ASP A 587 -43.37 12.55 5.77
CA ASP A 587 -43.37 11.17 5.27
C ASP A 587 -43.62 11.14 3.76
N SER A 588 -43.05 10.14 3.09
CA SER A 588 -43.05 10.04 1.65
C SER A 588 -43.10 8.57 1.24
N ASP A 589 -43.79 8.29 0.13
CA ASP A 589 -43.76 6.99 -0.54
C ASP A 589 -42.77 6.97 -1.71
N ARG A 590 -42.02 8.07 -1.91
CA ARG A 590 -40.97 8.13 -2.93
C ARG A 590 -39.77 7.31 -2.48
N LEU A 591 -39.12 6.65 -3.44
CA LEU A 591 -37.84 5.98 -3.25
C LEU A 591 -36.74 7.02 -2.99
N PRO A 592 -35.72 6.70 -2.17
CA PRO A 592 -34.49 7.48 -2.11
C PRO A 592 -33.90 7.66 -3.51
N SER A 593 -33.31 8.82 -3.77
CA SER A 593 -32.57 9.09 -5.00
C SER A 593 -31.13 9.45 -4.68
N ALA A 594 -30.22 9.24 -5.63
CA ALA A 594 -28.81 9.56 -5.46
C ALA A 594 -28.30 10.45 -6.60
N HIS A 595 -27.35 11.32 -6.26
CA HIS A 595 -26.56 12.07 -7.22
C HIS A 595 -25.09 11.67 -7.01
N THR A 596 -24.68 10.62 -7.73
CA THR A 596 -23.35 9.97 -7.60
C THR A 596 -22.20 10.92 -7.83
N CYS A 597 -22.38 11.92 -8.71
CA CYS A 597 -21.41 12.97 -9.01
C CYS A 597 -21.03 13.80 -7.78
N PHE A 598 -21.93 13.88 -6.78
CA PHE A 598 -21.75 14.66 -5.55
C PHE A 598 -21.73 13.79 -4.28
N ASN A 599 -21.70 12.46 -4.42
CA ASN A 599 -21.85 11.51 -3.30
C ASN A 599 -23.08 11.82 -2.43
N GLN A 600 -24.17 12.22 -3.06
CA GLN A 600 -25.36 12.71 -2.38
C GLN A 600 -26.47 11.68 -2.40
N LEU A 601 -27.02 11.37 -1.23
CA LEU A 601 -28.23 10.58 -1.05
C LEU A 601 -29.37 11.51 -0.59
N THR A 602 -30.43 11.55 -1.38
CA THR A 602 -31.67 12.22 -0.99
C THR A 602 -32.56 11.23 -0.24
N LEU A 603 -32.81 11.51 1.04
CA LEU A 603 -33.71 10.74 1.90
C LEU A 603 -34.96 11.55 2.27
N TYR A 604 -36.05 10.85 2.55
CA TYR A 604 -37.30 11.42 3.06
C TYR A 604 -37.51 11.01 4.52
N LYS A 605 -38.34 11.75 5.26
CA LYS A 605 -38.64 11.50 6.68
C LYS A 605 -39.60 10.34 6.88
N TYR A 606 -39.19 9.14 6.47
CA TYR A 606 -40.01 7.93 6.61
C TYR A 606 -40.40 7.70 8.07
N HIS A 607 -41.68 7.47 8.31
CA HIS A 607 -42.24 7.37 9.68
C HIS A 607 -41.75 6.17 10.49
N THR A 608 -41.34 5.08 9.83
CA THR A 608 -40.85 3.87 10.51
C THR A 608 -39.54 3.37 9.91
N LYS A 609 -38.75 2.68 10.73
CA LYS A 609 -37.50 2.05 10.31
C LYS A 609 -37.74 1.03 9.20
N GLU A 610 -38.81 0.26 9.29
CA GLU A 610 -39.17 -0.78 8.31
C GLU A 610 -39.52 -0.16 6.95
N LYS A 611 -40.22 1.00 6.94
CA LYS A 611 -40.50 1.73 5.70
C LYS A 611 -39.22 2.25 5.08
N LEU A 612 -38.34 2.87 5.87
CA LEU A 612 -37.02 3.33 5.40
C LEU A 612 -36.20 2.18 4.81
N GLU A 613 -36.11 1.05 5.52
CA GLU A 613 -35.36 -0.12 5.06
C GLU A 613 -35.91 -0.68 3.75
N LYS A 614 -37.24 -0.84 3.65
CA LYS A 614 -37.90 -1.30 2.41
C LYS A 614 -37.63 -0.35 1.25
N MET A 615 -37.79 0.95 1.45
CA MET A 615 -37.62 1.94 0.39
C MET A 615 -36.15 2.04 -0.06
N LEU A 616 -35.21 1.97 0.88
CA LEU A 616 -33.77 1.98 0.60
C LEU A 616 -33.34 0.74 -0.18
N LEU A 617 -33.75 -0.46 0.26
CA LEU A 617 -33.42 -1.71 -0.44
C LEU A 617 -34.05 -1.77 -1.83
N THR A 618 -35.28 -1.28 -1.98
CA THR A 618 -35.95 -1.18 -3.29
C THR A 618 -35.17 -0.26 -4.22
N ALA A 619 -34.77 0.94 -3.77
CA ALA A 619 -33.98 1.86 -4.59
C ALA A 619 -32.62 1.26 -5.02
N ILE A 620 -31.94 0.54 -4.12
CA ILE A 620 -30.69 -0.15 -4.44
C ILE A 620 -30.90 -1.25 -5.49
N GLN A 621 -32.01 -1.99 -5.41
CA GLN A 621 -32.30 -3.08 -6.34
C GLN A 621 -32.74 -2.57 -7.72
N GLU A 622 -33.66 -1.61 -7.76
CA GLU A 622 -34.19 -1.04 -9.01
C GLU A 622 -33.13 -0.23 -9.78
N SER A 623 -32.18 0.39 -9.08
CA SER A 623 -31.06 1.06 -9.74
C SER A 623 -30.08 0.09 -10.42
N GLN A 624 -30.05 -1.20 -10.04
CA GLN A 624 -29.18 -2.19 -10.69
C GLN A 624 -29.53 -2.39 -12.18
N GLY A 625 -30.79 -2.23 -12.57
CA GLY A 625 -31.24 -2.36 -13.95
C GLY A 625 -30.67 -1.32 -14.92
N PHE A 626 -30.16 -0.19 -14.42
CA PHE A 626 -29.52 0.86 -15.22
C PHE A 626 -28.01 0.65 -15.41
N TYR A 627 -27.38 -0.29 -14.68
CA TYR A 627 -25.93 -0.56 -14.78
C TYR A 627 -25.61 -1.81 -15.62
N PHE A 628 -26.62 -2.56 -16.07
CA PHE A 628 -26.48 -3.78 -16.87
C PHE A 628 -27.27 -3.72 -18.20
N ALA A 629 -27.68 -2.52 -18.63
CA ALA A 629 -28.43 -2.29 -19.86
C ALA A 629 -27.56 -1.62 -20.92
#